data_AF-A0A9P6KN48-F1
#
_entry.id   AF-A0A9P6KN48-F1
#
_cell.length_a   1.000
_cell.length_b   1.000
_cell.length_c   1.000
_cell.angle_alpha   90.00
_cell.angle_beta   90.00
_cell.angle_gamma   90.00
#
_symmetry.space_group_name_H-M   'P 1'
#
loop_
_entity.id
_entity.type
_entity.pdbx_description
1 polymer ?
#
loop_
_entity_poly.entity_id
_entity_poly.type
_entity_poly.pdbx_seq_one_letter_code
_entity_poly.pdbx_strand_id
1 'polypeptide(L)'
;MQLSRLFFLLALVLAPVALVGTTWLYLYPLFDAACAFPSPPGSTSPAPFRLLALGDPQLEGNTALRKARAKVFRSFDNIVDNVRDAETMLEKWELVRDAVKGIPKDILMALEGFVRKPIDIWGNDWYLAHIVRTLRWWTEPSHVAVLGDLLGSQWINNEEFERRSRRYWDVVFRGLERVPERIMTGYEEQGQDEKEDLGEKQEDEDRHEREKRWGGTVEVLGQDASWAHRAINIAGNHDIGYAGDIDVNRIERFERTYGKVNWDIIFTLPNTTLPDTDAPALRLVILNTMNLDTPAFDTDLQRETYDFMNHVVTTSRSVNDKTHATVLLTHIPLHKKPGVCVDSPFFDFFNGGSGVKEQNMLSEHASKSVLESVFGLSSNHYAEGQGFGRRGIIVNGHDHAGCDVLHYTTQPGVDSGCPEEIKMHKHHLPSAVSNNNTVQFPEEPVLQDGFTVAPNDTLPDADSSPDIPPQDYSSSSPDDKSSEDEQFTWHAHRFPPPPHAHHQDGTCTSLASVPSLREVTLRSMMGEFSGYAGFLSAWFDTARGAKGEWVIEVNTCGVGVQHWWWAAHIIDVILAVAVALGCVLAAGEKKKEAKKVGGVGAGSIDGKKKSGDNVGQDIPGTAVVCGGDGGHVEIP
;
A
#
# COMPACT_ATOMS: atom_id res chain seq x y z
N MET A 1 13.54 -36.80 -34.14
CA MET A 1 12.61 -35.68 -34.39
C MET A 1 13.42 -34.42 -34.61
N GLN A 2 13.03 -33.56 -35.56
CA GLN A 2 13.64 -32.22 -35.70
C GLN A 2 13.45 -31.46 -34.39
N LEU A 3 14.51 -30.84 -33.86
CA LEU A 3 14.48 -30.18 -32.55
C LEU A 3 13.53 -28.98 -32.59
N SER A 4 13.45 -28.32 -33.74
CA SER A 4 12.49 -27.24 -34.04
C SER A 4 11.03 -27.66 -33.82
N ARG A 5 10.65 -28.90 -34.20
CA ARG A 5 9.28 -29.41 -34.01
C ARG A 5 8.92 -29.55 -32.55
N LEU A 6 9.87 -29.92 -31.69
CA LEU A 6 9.62 -30.05 -30.25
C LEU A 6 9.30 -28.69 -29.63
N PHE A 7 10.06 -27.65 -29.98
CA PHE A 7 9.80 -26.28 -29.53
C PHE A 7 8.47 -25.71 -30.06
N PHE A 8 8.12 -25.98 -31.33
CA PHE A 8 6.81 -25.57 -31.85
C PHE A 8 5.65 -26.34 -31.23
N LEU A 9 5.81 -27.62 -30.90
CA LEU A 9 4.80 -28.37 -30.15
C LEU A 9 4.61 -27.82 -28.74
N LEU A 10 5.71 -27.49 -28.05
CA LEU A 10 5.64 -26.81 -26.75
C LEU A 10 4.91 -25.47 -26.85
N ALA A 11 5.27 -24.65 -27.85
CA ALA A 11 4.60 -23.37 -28.10
C ALA A 11 3.10 -23.55 -28.39
N LEU A 12 2.72 -24.57 -29.18
CA LEU A 12 1.32 -24.88 -29.47
C LEU A 12 0.52 -25.21 -28.21
N VAL A 13 1.12 -25.94 -27.27
CA VAL A 13 0.48 -26.32 -26.00
C VAL A 13 0.39 -25.13 -25.04
N LEU A 14 1.42 -24.28 -24.98
CA LEU A 14 1.46 -23.13 -24.08
C LEU A 14 0.63 -21.94 -24.58
N ALA A 15 0.50 -21.76 -25.89
CA ALA A 15 -0.23 -20.64 -26.52
C ALA A 15 -1.66 -20.42 -25.97
N PRO A 16 -2.54 -21.43 -25.84
CA PRO A 16 -3.87 -21.19 -25.29
C PRO A 16 -3.84 -20.78 -23.81
N VAL A 17 -2.91 -21.32 -23.01
CA VAL A 17 -2.79 -21.00 -21.59
C VAL A 17 -2.26 -19.57 -21.40
N ALA A 18 -1.22 -19.20 -22.16
CA ALA A 18 -0.68 -17.85 -22.25
C ALA A 18 -1.78 -16.85 -22.64
N LEU A 19 -2.51 -17.14 -23.73
CA LEU A 19 -3.56 -16.26 -24.22
C LEU A 19 -4.65 -16.05 -23.17
N VAL A 20 -5.15 -17.11 -22.53
CA VAL A 20 -6.20 -17.00 -21.51
C VAL A 20 -5.69 -16.26 -20.27
N GLY A 21 -4.51 -16.61 -19.77
CA GLY A 21 -3.93 -15.99 -18.57
C GLY A 21 -3.68 -14.49 -18.77
N THR A 22 -3.07 -14.11 -19.88
CA THR A 22 -2.75 -12.71 -20.19
C THR A 22 -4.01 -11.93 -20.54
N THR A 23 -4.96 -12.53 -21.25
CA THR A 23 -6.28 -11.90 -21.48
C THR A 23 -6.98 -11.62 -20.15
N TRP A 24 -7.00 -12.58 -19.23
CA TRP A 24 -7.61 -12.38 -17.93
C TRP A 24 -6.90 -11.29 -17.13
N LEU A 25 -5.55 -11.33 -17.03
CA LEU A 25 -4.80 -10.35 -16.24
C LEU A 25 -5.00 -8.90 -16.70
N TYR A 26 -5.17 -8.65 -17.99
CA TYR A 26 -5.32 -7.30 -18.53
C TYR A 26 -6.78 -6.89 -18.73
N LEU A 27 -7.72 -7.82 -18.71
CA LEU A 27 -9.16 -7.57 -18.89
C LEU A 27 -10.00 -7.90 -17.63
N TYR A 28 -9.39 -8.25 -16.50
CA TYR A 28 -10.14 -8.59 -15.28
C TYR A 28 -11.19 -7.57 -14.84
N PRO A 29 -11.02 -6.24 -15.04
CA PRO A 29 -12.06 -5.29 -14.64
C PRO A 29 -13.35 -5.43 -15.46
N LEU A 30 -13.30 -6.06 -16.64
CA LEU A 30 -14.50 -6.36 -17.43
C LEU A 30 -15.29 -7.57 -16.89
N PHE A 31 -14.64 -8.43 -16.10
CA PHE A 31 -15.23 -9.67 -15.60
C PHE A 31 -15.76 -9.55 -14.17
N ASP A 32 -15.36 -8.51 -13.44
CA ASP A 32 -15.86 -8.21 -12.11
C ASP A 32 -16.47 -6.80 -12.09
N ALA A 33 -17.80 -6.75 -11.94
CA ALA A 33 -18.56 -5.50 -11.91
C ALA A 33 -18.20 -4.60 -10.72
N ALA A 34 -17.57 -5.13 -9.67
CA ALA A 34 -17.06 -4.34 -8.55
C ALA A 34 -15.79 -3.55 -8.92
N CYS A 35 -15.09 -3.90 -10.01
CA CYS A 35 -13.95 -3.14 -10.55
C CYS A 35 -14.37 -1.89 -11.33
N ALA A 36 -15.40 -1.18 -10.85
CA ALA A 36 -15.93 0.01 -11.47
C ALA A 36 -16.46 0.99 -10.42
N PHE A 37 -16.43 2.27 -10.78
CA PHE A 37 -16.99 3.35 -9.98
C PHE A 37 -18.52 3.23 -9.86
N PRO A 38 -19.08 3.27 -8.63
CA PRO A 38 -20.52 3.38 -8.44
C PRO A 38 -21.10 4.57 -9.23
N SER A 39 -22.19 4.34 -9.95
CA SER A 39 -22.83 5.36 -10.79
C SER A 39 -24.11 5.89 -10.16
N PRO A 40 -24.46 7.18 -10.37
CA PRO A 40 -25.73 7.72 -9.92
C PRO A 40 -26.91 6.97 -10.55
N PRO A 41 -27.93 6.57 -9.77
CA PRO A 41 -29.06 5.79 -10.30
C PRO A 41 -29.85 6.60 -11.32
N GLY A 42 -30.11 6.02 -12.50
CA GLY A 42 -30.88 6.67 -13.57
C GLY A 42 -30.11 7.73 -14.36
N SER A 43 -28.82 7.95 -14.08
CA SER A 43 -27.92 8.81 -14.87
C SER A 43 -27.10 7.99 -15.86
N THR A 44 -26.93 8.50 -17.07
CA THR A 44 -25.94 7.98 -18.04
C THR A 44 -24.57 8.61 -17.87
N SER A 45 -24.47 9.69 -17.08
CA SER A 45 -23.21 10.36 -16.80
C SER A 45 -22.58 9.77 -15.52
N PRO A 46 -21.26 9.50 -15.53
CA PRO A 46 -20.56 9.01 -14.35
C PRO A 46 -20.55 10.06 -13.24
N ALA A 47 -20.33 9.63 -11.99
CA ALA A 47 -20.17 10.54 -10.87
C ALA A 47 -19.04 11.56 -11.14
N PRO A 48 -19.20 12.85 -10.78
CA PRO A 48 -18.20 13.88 -11.09
C PRO A 48 -16.91 13.71 -10.27
N PHE A 49 -16.99 13.18 -9.04
CA PHE A 49 -15.83 12.81 -8.25
C PHE A 49 -15.72 11.28 -8.21
N ARG A 50 -14.60 10.76 -8.70
CA ARG A 50 -14.24 9.34 -8.79
C ARG A 50 -12.81 9.15 -8.32
N LEU A 51 -12.64 8.61 -7.12
CA LEU A 51 -11.36 8.42 -6.45
C LEU A 51 -10.95 6.94 -6.50
N LEU A 52 -9.90 6.63 -7.26
CA LEU A 52 -9.23 5.33 -7.19
C LEU A 52 -8.32 5.32 -5.95
N ALA A 53 -8.69 4.54 -4.95
CA ALA A 53 -7.93 4.39 -3.72
C ALA A 53 -7.11 3.09 -3.75
N LEU A 54 -5.86 3.16 -3.31
CA LEU A 54 -4.90 2.06 -3.29
C LEU A 54 -4.26 1.99 -1.90
N GLY A 55 -4.35 0.84 -1.23
CA GLY A 55 -3.88 0.67 0.14
C GLY A 55 -2.57 -0.10 0.20
N ASP A 56 -1.61 0.40 0.98
CA ASP A 56 -0.40 -0.29 1.41
C ASP A 56 0.39 -0.99 0.27
N PRO A 57 0.91 -0.25 -0.73
CA PRO A 57 1.77 -0.87 -1.76
C PRO A 57 3.07 -1.43 -1.19
N GLN A 58 3.55 -0.93 -0.04
CA GLN A 58 4.72 -1.39 0.72
C GLN A 58 5.95 -1.73 -0.15
N LEU A 59 6.55 -0.71 -0.77
CA LEU A 59 7.76 -0.94 -1.57
C LEU A 59 8.91 -1.43 -0.67
N GLU A 60 9.32 -2.68 -0.90
CA GLU A 60 10.41 -3.33 -0.18
C GLU A 60 11.80 -2.92 -0.66
N GLY A 61 12.81 -3.22 0.15
CA GLY A 61 14.20 -2.89 -0.14
C GLY A 61 15.16 -4.05 0.03
N ASN A 62 16.38 -3.84 -0.46
CA ASN A 62 17.44 -4.84 -0.42
C ASN A 62 18.36 -4.70 0.81
N THR A 63 18.05 -3.83 1.77
CA THR A 63 18.91 -3.50 2.91
C THR A 63 19.25 -4.73 3.78
N ALA A 64 18.35 -5.72 3.84
CA ALA A 64 18.62 -7.03 4.45
C ALA A 64 19.78 -7.79 3.77
N LEU A 65 19.96 -7.64 2.44
CA LEU A 65 21.07 -8.24 1.69
C LEU A 65 22.42 -7.66 2.09
N ARG A 66 22.49 -6.41 2.53
CA ARG A 66 23.75 -5.81 2.99
C ARG A 66 24.17 -6.36 4.36
N LYS A 67 23.21 -6.58 5.27
CA LYS A 67 23.44 -7.28 6.55
C LYS A 67 23.74 -8.77 6.33
N ALA A 68 23.12 -9.42 5.35
CA ALA A 68 23.43 -10.79 4.95
C ALA A 68 24.82 -10.89 4.30
N ARG A 69 25.21 -9.95 3.44
CA ARG A 69 26.56 -9.86 2.84
C ARG A 69 27.66 -9.73 3.88
N ALA A 70 27.38 -9.08 5.01
CA ALA A 70 28.28 -9.02 6.17
C ALA A 70 28.31 -10.33 7.01
N LYS A 71 27.33 -11.22 6.84
CA LYS A 71 27.21 -12.51 7.57
C LYS A 71 27.61 -13.74 6.74
N VAL A 72 27.59 -13.67 5.40
CA VAL A 72 27.85 -14.79 4.48
C VAL A 72 29.28 -15.37 4.57
N PHE A 73 30.22 -14.68 5.21
CA PHE A 73 31.59 -15.18 5.41
C PHE A 73 31.98 -15.41 6.89
N ARG A 74 31.02 -15.36 7.83
CA ARG A 74 31.31 -15.62 9.25
C ARG A 74 31.81 -17.03 9.53
N SER A 75 31.43 -18.00 8.70
CA SER A 75 31.91 -19.38 8.81
C SER A 75 33.43 -19.46 8.73
N PHE A 76 34.11 -18.45 8.17
CA PHE A 76 35.58 -18.33 8.10
C PHE A 76 36.17 -17.27 9.02
N ASP A 77 35.37 -16.33 9.54
CA ASP A 77 35.79 -15.41 10.59
C ASP A 77 36.12 -16.25 11.83
N ASN A 78 37.41 -16.33 12.17
CA ASN A 78 38.00 -17.11 13.27
C ASN A 78 38.40 -18.57 12.96
N ILE A 79 38.23 -19.12 11.74
CA ILE A 79 38.75 -20.48 11.44
C ILE A 79 40.27 -20.53 11.58
N VAL A 80 40.97 -19.51 11.08
CA VAL A 80 42.43 -19.47 11.09
C VAL A 80 42.96 -19.44 12.53
N ASP A 81 42.30 -18.67 13.41
CA ASP A 81 42.68 -18.57 14.82
C ASP A 81 42.28 -19.83 15.60
N ASN A 82 41.06 -20.36 15.40
CA ASN A 82 40.59 -21.59 16.05
C ASN A 82 41.38 -22.85 15.63
N VAL A 83 41.85 -22.92 14.38
CA VAL A 83 42.72 -24.02 13.89
C VAL A 83 44.16 -23.87 14.39
N ARG A 84 44.59 -22.63 14.65
CA ARG A 84 45.92 -22.33 15.22
C ARG A 84 45.98 -22.70 16.70
N ASP A 85 44.90 -22.49 17.44
CA ASP A 85 44.80 -22.73 18.89
C ASP A 85 44.38 -24.16 19.25
N ALA A 86 43.93 -24.97 18.30
CA ALA A 86 43.61 -26.38 18.54
C ALA A 86 44.88 -27.23 18.83
N GLU A 87 44.85 -28.01 19.90
CA GLU A 87 46.01 -28.78 20.38
C GLU A 87 46.19 -30.11 19.62
N THR A 88 45.11 -30.68 19.06
CA THR A 88 45.16 -31.99 18.37
C THR A 88 44.87 -31.89 16.87
N MET A 89 45.46 -32.81 16.10
CA MET A 89 45.23 -32.91 14.65
C MET A 89 43.80 -33.35 14.30
N LEU A 90 43.11 -34.04 15.22
CA LEU A 90 41.73 -34.49 15.01
C LEU A 90 40.77 -33.29 15.10
N GLU A 91 40.90 -32.45 16.13
CA GLU A 91 40.07 -31.24 16.32
C GLU A 91 40.22 -30.24 15.16
N LYS A 92 41.45 -30.05 14.67
CA LYS A 92 41.69 -29.22 13.46
C LYS A 92 40.92 -29.73 12.25
N TRP A 93 40.87 -31.06 12.08
CA TRP A 93 40.18 -31.68 10.95
C TRP A 93 38.65 -31.62 11.11
N GLU A 94 38.14 -31.72 12.34
CA GLU A 94 36.70 -31.58 12.62
C GLU A 94 36.19 -30.15 12.44
N LEU A 95 36.95 -29.14 12.91
CA LEU A 95 36.64 -27.72 12.68
C LEU A 95 36.60 -27.38 11.19
N VAL A 96 37.56 -27.88 10.41
CA VAL A 96 37.58 -27.71 8.94
C VAL A 96 36.43 -28.46 8.28
N ARG A 97 36.13 -29.70 8.70
CA ARG A 97 35.03 -30.49 8.15
C ARG A 97 33.68 -29.83 8.38
N ASP A 98 33.43 -29.29 9.57
CA ASP A 98 32.14 -28.71 9.92
C ASP A 98 31.95 -27.32 9.29
N ALA A 99 33.03 -26.55 9.10
CA ALA A 99 33.03 -25.37 8.24
C ALA A 99 32.71 -25.70 6.77
N VAL A 100 33.28 -26.79 6.24
CA VAL A 100 33.04 -27.24 4.87
C VAL A 100 31.61 -27.76 4.67
N LYS A 101 31.00 -28.36 5.70
CA LYS A 101 29.59 -28.78 5.66
C LYS A 101 28.59 -27.62 5.65
N GLY A 102 28.96 -26.44 6.17
CA GLY A 102 28.14 -25.23 6.13
C GLY A 102 28.06 -24.57 4.75
N ILE A 103 29.06 -24.81 3.89
CA ILE A 103 29.24 -24.15 2.59
C ILE A 103 28.00 -24.25 1.67
N PRO A 104 27.34 -25.41 1.48
CA PRO A 104 26.19 -25.51 0.60
C PRO A 104 25.00 -24.68 1.10
N LYS A 105 24.80 -24.61 2.42
CA LYS A 105 23.73 -23.83 3.05
C LYS A 105 24.00 -22.33 2.92
N ASP A 106 25.25 -21.91 3.15
CA ASP A 106 25.68 -20.52 3.01
C ASP A 106 25.63 -20.06 1.54
N ILE A 107 26.01 -20.92 0.58
CA ILE A 107 25.89 -20.66 -0.87
C ILE A 107 24.41 -20.61 -1.28
N LEU A 108 23.55 -21.48 -0.76
CA LEU A 108 22.13 -21.47 -1.07
C LEU A 108 21.44 -20.21 -0.52
N MET A 109 21.70 -19.83 0.74
CA MET A 109 21.21 -18.58 1.33
C MET A 109 21.77 -17.35 0.60
N ALA A 110 23.03 -17.41 0.17
CA ALA A 110 23.62 -16.36 -0.67
C ALA A 110 22.91 -16.29 -2.03
N LEU A 111 22.70 -17.40 -2.73
CA LEU A 111 21.99 -17.43 -4.02
C LEU A 111 20.54 -16.92 -3.88
N GLU A 112 19.85 -17.30 -2.81
CA GLU A 112 18.53 -16.79 -2.47
C GLU A 112 18.56 -15.27 -2.27
N GLY A 113 19.53 -14.74 -1.52
CA GLY A 113 19.69 -13.29 -1.38
C GLY A 113 20.12 -12.58 -2.68
N PHE A 114 21.06 -13.12 -3.43
CA PHE A 114 21.68 -12.46 -4.59
C PHE A 114 20.84 -12.50 -5.87
N VAL A 115 20.03 -13.55 -6.04
CA VAL A 115 19.26 -13.75 -7.27
C VAL A 115 17.77 -13.60 -7.02
N ARG A 116 17.23 -14.29 -6.01
CA ARG A 116 15.78 -14.32 -5.77
C ARG A 116 15.26 -12.97 -5.28
N LYS A 117 15.85 -12.39 -4.24
CA LYS A 117 15.33 -11.15 -3.64
C LYS A 117 15.25 -9.96 -4.62
N PRO A 118 16.26 -9.67 -5.48
CA PRO A 118 16.11 -8.61 -6.48
C PRO A 118 15.00 -8.89 -7.50
N ILE A 119 14.79 -10.15 -7.87
CA ILE A 119 13.70 -10.56 -8.78
C ILE A 119 12.34 -10.40 -8.08
N ASP A 120 12.25 -10.76 -6.79
CA ASP A 120 11.04 -10.60 -6.00
C ASP A 120 10.68 -9.11 -5.84
N ILE A 121 11.65 -8.25 -5.51
CA ILE A 121 11.45 -6.79 -5.44
C ILE A 121 11.00 -6.24 -6.80
N TRP A 122 11.68 -6.64 -7.87
CA TRP A 122 11.30 -6.23 -9.23
C TRP A 122 9.88 -6.69 -9.57
N GLY A 123 9.54 -7.95 -9.30
CA GLY A 123 8.22 -8.49 -9.57
C GLY A 123 7.12 -7.85 -8.75
N ASN A 124 7.38 -7.56 -7.47
CA ASN A 124 6.45 -6.83 -6.61
C ASN A 124 6.13 -5.45 -7.22
N ASP A 125 7.15 -4.67 -7.57
CA ASP A 125 6.94 -3.36 -8.21
C ASP A 125 6.12 -3.46 -9.49
N TRP A 126 6.40 -4.47 -10.34
CA TRP A 126 5.69 -4.64 -11.60
C TRP A 126 4.28 -5.21 -11.43
N TYR A 127 4.03 -6.02 -10.40
CA TYR A 127 2.70 -6.47 -10.00
C TYR A 127 1.85 -5.29 -9.51
N LEU A 128 2.41 -4.45 -8.63
CA LEU A 128 1.75 -3.22 -8.17
C LEU A 128 1.49 -2.28 -9.34
N ALA A 129 2.49 -2.07 -10.21
CA ALA A 129 2.35 -1.26 -11.41
C ALA A 129 1.27 -1.79 -12.36
N HIS A 130 1.14 -3.13 -12.46
CA HIS A 130 0.10 -3.77 -13.26
C HIS A 130 -1.29 -3.40 -12.74
N ILE A 131 -1.52 -3.46 -11.42
CA ILE A 131 -2.79 -3.04 -10.80
C ILE A 131 -3.09 -1.59 -11.13
N VAL A 132 -2.16 -0.68 -10.81
CA VAL A 132 -2.35 0.78 -11.00
C VAL A 132 -2.65 1.10 -12.46
N ARG A 133 -1.84 0.59 -13.39
CA ARG A 133 -1.99 0.90 -14.84
C ARG A 133 -3.26 0.32 -15.40
N THR A 134 -3.59 -0.92 -15.07
CA THR A 134 -4.79 -1.60 -15.58
C THR A 134 -6.04 -0.88 -15.08
N LEU A 135 -6.14 -0.60 -13.77
CA LEU A 135 -7.31 0.06 -13.22
C LEU A 135 -7.48 1.49 -13.71
N ARG A 136 -6.39 2.28 -13.78
CA ARG A 136 -6.47 3.64 -14.33
C ARG A 136 -6.91 3.65 -15.79
N TRP A 137 -6.41 2.71 -16.60
CA TRP A 137 -6.79 2.57 -18.00
C TRP A 137 -8.28 2.23 -18.16
N TRP A 138 -8.79 1.26 -17.39
CA TRP A 138 -10.17 0.78 -17.54
C TRP A 138 -11.22 1.68 -16.89
N THR A 139 -10.88 2.36 -15.80
CA THR A 139 -11.87 3.07 -14.97
C THR A 139 -11.83 4.58 -15.07
N GLU A 140 -10.79 5.15 -15.72
CA GLU A 140 -10.62 6.60 -15.95
C GLU A 140 -10.97 7.45 -14.70
N PRO A 141 -10.24 7.25 -13.59
CA PRO A 141 -10.50 7.95 -12.33
C PRO A 141 -10.25 9.45 -12.49
N SER A 142 -11.03 10.25 -11.76
CA SER A 142 -10.77 11.70 -11.67
C SER A 142 -9.64 12.03 -10.69
N HIS A 143 -9.44 11.18 -9.68
CA HIS A 143 -8.47 11.36 -8.61
C HIS A 143 -7.86 10.00 -8.25
N VAL A 144 -6.61 9.99 -7.80
CA VAL A 144 -5.93 8.78 -7.30
C VAL A 144 -5.38 9.07 -5.91
N ALA A 145 -5.63 8.17 -4.96
CA ALA A 145 -5.07 8.24 -3.61
C ALA A 145 -4.35 6.95 -3.23
N VAL A 146 -3.26 7.10 -2.48
CA VAL A 146 -2.49 6.00 -1.89
C VAL A 146 -2.54 6.13 -0.38
N LEU A 147 -3.22 5.19 0.28
CA LEU A 147 -3.69 5.30 1.66
C LEU A 147 -2.63 4.92 2.70
N GLY A 148 -1.39 5.35 2.50
CA GLY A 148 -0.26 5.05 3.39
C GLY A 148 0.49 3.77 3.08
N ASP A 149 1.54 3.55 3.88
CA ASP A 149 2.50 2.45 3.73
C ASP A 149 3.03 2.34 2.30
N LEU A 150 3.49 3.48 1.78
CA LEU A 150 4.12 3.56 0.47
C LEU A 150 5.41 2.73 0.46
N LEU A 151 6.14 2.78 1.57
CA LEU A 151 7.39 2.07 1.81
C LEU A 151 7.15 0.92 2.79
N GLY A 152 7.89 -0.18 2.66
CA GLY A 152 7.76 -1.31 3.60
C GLY A 152 8.47 -1.13 4.96
N SER A 153 9.14 0.00 5.22
CA SER A 153 9.78 0.26 6.53
C SER A 153 10.21 1.72 6.68
N GLN A 154 9.91 2.28 7.85
CA GLN A 154 10.27 3.62 8.27
C GLN A 154 11.75 3.70 8.69
N TRP A 155 12.32 2.60 9.18
CA TRP A 155 13.70 2.50 9.67
C TRP A 155 14.73 2.30 8.53
N ILE A 156 14.69 3.20 7.55
CA ILE A 156 15.60 3.23 6.41
C ILE A 156 16.38 4.54 6.36
N ASN A 157 17.60 4.46 5.82
CA ASN A 157 18.43 5.64 5.58
C ASN A 157 17.96 6.40 4.33
N ASN A 158 18.45 7.64 4.16
CA ASN A 158 18.04 8.50 3.05
C ASN A 158 18.37 7.89 1.67
N GLU A 159 19.48 7.18 1.53
CA GLU A 159 19.86 6.55 0.26
C GLU A 159 18.87 5.45 -0.16
N GLU A 160 18.44 4.63 0.79
CA GLU A 160 17.42 3.60 0.57
C GLU A 160 16.04 4.23 0.33
N PHE A 161 15.67 5.25 1.11
CA PHE A 161 14.44 6.03 0.91
C PHE A 161 14.36 6.52 -0.54
N GLU A 162 15.39 7.23 -1.03
CA GLU A 162 15.42 7.76 -2.39
C GLU A 162 15.37 6.66 -3.48
N ARG A 163 15.96 5.49 -3.24
CA ARG A 163 15.84 4.34 -4.16
C ARG A 163 14.42 3.81 -4.25
N ARG A 164 13.72 3.70 -3.12
CA ARG A 164 12.33 3.23 -3.10
C ARG A 164 11.40 4.28 -3.67
N SER A 165 11.61 5.56 -3.35
CA SER A 165 10.86 6.70 -3.89
C SER A 165 10.98 6.81 -5.41
N ARG A 166 12.17 6.57 -5.99
CA ARG A 166 12.30 6.51 -7.45
C ARG A 166 11.49 5.37 -8.06
N ARG A 167 11.52 4.17 -7.49
CA ARG A 167 10.69 3.05 -8.00
C ARG A 167 9.20 3.32 -7.84
N TYR A 168 8.80 3.99 -6.76
CA TYR A 168 7.43 4.43 -6.54
C TYR A 168 6.94 5.27 -7.73
N TRP A 169 7.65 6.36 -8.06
CA TRP A 169 7.24 7.27 -9.12
C TRP A 169 7.52 6.75 -10.53
N ASP A 170 8.68 6.12 -10.77
CA ASP A 170 9.12 5.74 -12.12
C ASP A 170 8.56 4.39 -12.60
N VAL A 171 8.22 3.50 -11.66
CA VAL A 171 7.73 2.15 -11.96
C VAL A 171 6.27 1.99 -11.57
N VAL A 172 5.95 2.03 -10.28
CA VAL A 172 4.61 1.67 -9.78
C VAL A 172 3.57 2.69 -10.22
N PHE A 173 3.81 3.97 -9.92
CA PHE A 173 2.90 5.08 -10.17
C PHE A 173 3.32 5.93 -11.37
N ARG A 174 4.00 5.31 -12.34
CA ARG A 174 4.48 5.98 -13.54
C ARG A 174 3.39 6.79 -14.23
N GLY A 175 3.67 8.08 -14.47
CA GLY A 175 2.74 9.03 -15.08
C GLY A 175 1.73 9.62 -14.09
N LEU A 176 1.92 9.41 -12.79
CA LEU A 176 1.38 10.26 -11.73
C LEU A 176 2.48 11.19 -11.19
N GLU A 177 2.05 12.32 -10.63
CA GLU A 177 2.91 13.29 -9.96
C GLU A 177 2.41 13.63 -8.55
N ARG A 178 3.31 14.19 -7.72
CA ARG A 178 2.97 14.72 -6.39
C ARG A 178 1.97 15.86 -6.53
N VAL A 179 0.98 15.95 -5.64
CA VAL A 179 0.10 17.13 -5.56
C VAL A 179 0.96 18.39 -5.34
N PRO A 180 0.79 19.46 -6.12
CA PRO A 180 1.55 20.70 -5.96
C PRO A 180 1.37 21.36 -4.58
N GLU A 181 2.45 21.95 -4.06
CA GLU A 181 2.45 22.64 -2.76
C GLU A 181 1.39 23.73 -2.65
N ARG A 182 1.21 24.50 -3.74
CA ARG A 182 0.19 25.56 -3.82
C ARG A 182 -1.23 25.08 -3.59
N ILE A 183 -1.52 23.81 -3.91
CA ILE A 183 -2.85 23.22 -3.73
C ILE A 183 -3.03 22.79 -2.27
N MET A 184 -2.00 22.17 -1.68
CA MET A 184 -2.03 21.68 -0.30
C MET A 184 -2.04 22.83 0.73
N THR A 185 -1.39 23.95 0.40
CA THR A 185 -1.17 25.07 1.33
C THR A 185 -1.97 26.34 1.00
N GLY A 186 -2.50 26.46 -0.22
CA GLY A 186 -3.18 27.67 -0.70
C GLY A 186 -2.26 28.83 -1.06
N TYR A 187 -0.93 28.65 -1.05
CA TYR A 187 0.05 29.69 -1.33
C TYR A 187 0.91 29.36 -2.56
N GLU A 188 1.10 30.33 -3.45
CA GLU A 188 2.11 30.22 -4.50
C GLU A 188 3.50 30.38 -3.89
N GLU A 189 4.33 29.34 -3.98
CA GLU A 189 5.77 29.50 -3.74
C GLU A 189 6.32 30.49 -4.76
N GLN A 190 6.81 31.64 -4.30
CA GLN A 190 7.65 32.50 -5.14
C GLN A 190 8.91 31.70 -5.46
N GLY A 191 9.09 31.35 -6.73
CA GLY A 191 10.12 30.43 -7.24
C GLY A 191 11.43 30.48 -6.46
N GLN A 192 11.65 29.47 -5.62
CA GLN A 192 12.98 29.07 -5.22
C GLN A 192 13.42 27.99 -6.22
N ASP A 193 13.83 28.45 -7.39
CA ASP A 193 14.72 27.67 -8.24
C ASP A 193 15.95 27.28 -7.41
N GLU A 194 16.23 25.98 -7.38
CA GLU A 194 17.55 25.37 -7.26
C GLU A 194 18.64 26.26 -6.62
N LYS A 195 18.56 26.48 -5.30
CA LYS A 195 19.81 26.69 -4.55
C LYS A 195 20.37 25.33 -4.23
N GLU A 196 21.15 24.84 -5.19
CA GLU A 196 22.18 23.84 -4.93
C GLU A 196 22.92 24.20 -3.64
N ASP A 197 22.94 23.21 -2.76
CA ASP A 197 23.66 23.14 -1.51
C ASP A 197 25.17 23.29 -1.76
N LEU A 198 25.63 24.54 -1.83
CA LEU A 198 27.04 24.92 -1.74
C LEU A 198 27.15 26.14 -0.84
N GLY A 199 27.12 25.89 0.47
CA GLY A 199 27.50 26.89 1.45
C GLY A 199 27.31 26.37 2.86
N GLU A 200 28.41 25.95 3.47
CA GLU A 200 28.56 25.73 4.91
C GLU A 200 27.74 26.77 5.70
N LYS A 201 26.64 26.32 6.31
CA LYS A 201 25.93 27.09 7.31
C LYS A 201 26.16 26.44 8.66
N GLN A 202 27.04 27.12 9.38
CA GLN A 202 27.20 27.17 10.82
C GLN A 202 25.96 26.71 11.59
N GLU A 203 26.17 25.76 12.49
CA GLU A 203 25.20 25.25 13.47
C GLU A 203 24.75 26.40 14.39
N ASP A 204 23.72 27.14 13.98
CA ASP A 204 22.90 27.90 14.92
C ASP A 204 21.68 27.02 15.27
N GLU A 205 21.61 26.62 16.55
CA GLU A 205 20.56 25.78 17.16
C GLU A 205 19.18 26.46 17.26
N ASP A 206 18.84 27.35 16.33
CA ASP A 206 17.49 27.88 16.24
C ASP A 206 16.66 26.93 15.37
N ARG A 207 15.81 26.11 16.03
CA ARG A 207 14.75 25.34 15.36
C ARG A 207 14.02 26.28 14.41
N HIS A 208 14.27 26.16 13.11
CA HIS A 208 13.44 26.80 12.10
C HIS A 208 12.00 26.34 12.34
N GLU A 209 11.16 27.24 12.87
CA GLU A 209 9.73 26.95 13.03
C GLU A 209 9.16 26.63 11.66
N ARG A 210 8.71 25.38 11.46
CA ARG A 210 8.05 24.95 10.22
C ARG A 210 6.81 25.83 10.04
N GLU A 211 6.75 26.60 8.96
CA GLU A 211 5.56 27.40 8.65
C GLU A 211 4.36 26.48 8.42
N LYS A 212 3.46 26.44 9.41
CA LYS A 212 2.24 25.63 9.37
C LYS A 212 1.22 26.28 8.44
N ARG A 213 1.10 25.78 7.21
CA ARG A 213 0.14 26.26 6.22
C ARG A 213 -0.64 25.11 5.63
N TRP A 214 -1.96 25.15 5.75
CA TRP A 214 -2.85 24.11 5.26
C TRP A 214 -4.08 24.74 4.63
N GLY A 215 -4.58 24.13 3.56
CA GLY A 215 -5.87 24.47 2.98
C GLY A 215 -5.93 25.87 2.39
N GLY A 216 -7.13 26.44 2.34
CA GLY A 216 -7.40 27.72 1.67
C GLY A 216 -7.63 27.62 0.17
N THR A 217 -7.40 26.43 -0.42
CA THR A 217 -7.65 26.16 -1.83
C THR A 217 -9.09 25.73 -2.06
N VAL A 218 -9.76 26.41 -2.97
CA VAL A 218 -11.08 26.04 -3.49
C VAL A 218 -10.96 25.89 -5.00
N GLU A 219 -11.37 24.75 -5.53
CA GLU A 219 -11.35 24.46 -6.96
C GLU A 219 -12.74 24.00 -7.45
N VAL A 220 -13.04 24.21 -8.72
CA VAL A 220 -14.25 23.67 -9.33
C VAL A 220 -13.97 22.22 -9.76
N LEU A 221 -14.81 21.29 -9.31
CA LEU A 221 -14.68 19.87 -9.59
C LEU A 221 -14.68 19.59 -11.10
N GLY A 222 -13.61 18.97 -11.59
CA GLY A 222 -13.46 18.61 -13.00
C GLY A 222 -12.94 19.74 -13.90
N GLN A 223 -12.67 20.93 -13.36
CA GLN A 223 -12.07 22.03 -14.13
C GLN A 223 -10.58 21.78 -14.40
N ASP A 224 -9.83 21.32 -13.39
CA ASP A 224 -8.44 20.91 -13.56
C ASP A 224 -8.37 19.41 -13.89
N ALA A 225 -8.22 19.10 -15.18
CA ALA A 225 -8.11 17.72 -15.67
C ALA A 225 -6.82 17.02 -15.19
N SER A 226 -5.81 17.77 -14.71
CA SER A 226 -4.55 17.16 -14.26
C SER A 226 -4.68 16.39 -12.94
N TRP A 227 -5.80 16.52 -12.20
CA TRP A 227 -6.10 15.67 -11.04
C TRP A 227 -6.07 14.17 -11.33
N ALA A 228 -6.43 13.74 -12.55
CA ALA A 228 -6.34 12.34 -12.98
C ALA A 228 -4.88 11.83 -13.06
N HIS A 229 -3.92 12.75 -13.02
CA HIS A 229 -2.48 12.51 -13.07
C HIS A 229 -1.77 12.88 -11.75
N ARG A 230 -2.50 13.24 -10.69
CA ARG A 230 -1.91 13.52 -9.37
C ARG A 230 -2.17 12.36 -8.41
N ALA A 231 -1.16 12.02 -7.62
CA ALA A 231 -1.28 11.05 -6.53
C ALA A 231 -1.41 11.78 -5.19
N ILE A 232 -2.56 11.58 -4.54
CA ILE A 232 -2.80 12.02 -3.15
C ILE A 232 -2.21 10.95 -2.23
N ASN A 233 -1.01 11.20 -1.70
CA ASN A 233 -0.32 10.25 -0.84
C ASN A 233 -0.62 10.57 0.63
N ILE A 234 -1.13 9.58 1.35
CA ILE A 234 -1.30 9.61 2.80
C ILE A 234 -0.06 8.97 3.41
N ALA A 235 0.40 9.44 4.57
CA ALA A 235 1.52 8.81 5.28
C ALA A 235 1.02 7.64 6.15
N GLY A 236 1.72 6.50 6.10
CA GLY A 236 1.50 5.37 6.99
C GLY A 236 2.60 5.13 8.03
N ASN A 237 2.41 4.12 8.88
CA ASN A 237 3.40 3.78 9.91
C ASN A 237 4.73 3.29 9.33
N HIS A 238 4.72 2.60 8.18
CA HIS A 238 5.96 2.20 7.51
C HIS A 238 6.61 3.34 6.72
N ASP A 239 5.98 4.50 6.62
CA ASP A 239 6.58 5.68 5.97
C ASP A 239 7.28 6.58 6.98
N ILE A 240 6.55 6.96 8.05
CA ILE A 240 6.99 7.98 9.02
C ILE A 240 7.11 7.47 10.46
N GLY A 241 6.54 6.30 10.78
CA GLY A 241 6.47 5.74 12.13
C GLY A 241 5.12 5.96 12.81
N TYR A 242 5.00 5.46 14.05
CA TYR A 242 3.89 5.77 14.97
C TYR A 242 4.28 6.95 15.88
N ALA A 243 3.34 7.41 16.70
CA ALA A 243 3.55 8.56 17.60
C ALA A 243 4.87 8.48 18.39
N GLY A 244 5.30 7.29 18.83
CA GLY A 244 6.51 7.09 19.61
C GLY A 244 7.83 7.02 18.83
N ASP A 245 7.80 7.09 17.48
CA ASP A 245 9.03 7.14 16.68
C ASP A 245 8.98 8.06 15.46
N ILE A 246 7.92 8.85 15.29
CA ILE A 246 7.88 9.95 14.33
C ILE A 246 8.88 11.04 14.74
N ASP A 247 9.68 11.48 13.78
CA ASP A 247 10.64 12.58 13.94
C ASP A 247 10.52 13.58 12.77
N VAL A 248 11.08 14.78 12.97
CA VAL A 248 11.04 15.88 11.98
C VAL A 248 11.65 15.45 10.64
N ASN A 249 12.76 14.71 10.65
CA ASN A 249 13.45 14.30 9.42
C ASN A 249 12.59 13.36 8.58
N ARG A 250 11.84 12.45 9.22
CA ARG A 250 10.92 11.52 8.56
C ARG A 250 9.73 12.23 7.94
N ILE A 251 9.17 13.20 8.65
CA ILE A 251 8.11 14.06 8.10
C ILE A 251 8.64 14.85 6.91
N GLU A 252 9.76 15.56 7.05
CA GLU A 252 10.28 16.42 5.97
C GLU A 252 10.65 15.65 4.71
N ARG A 253 11.32 14.49 4.84
CA ARG A 253 11.65 13.66 3.66
C ARG A 253 10.39 13.11 2.99
N PHE A 254 9.36 12.77 3.76
CA PHE A 254 8.06 12.34 3.23
C PHE A 254 7.39 13.49 2.49
N GLU A 255 7.26 14.66 3.13
CA GLU A 255 6.58 15.83 2.56
C GLU A 255 7.21 16.31 1.26
N ARG A 256 8.55 16.33 1.23
CA ARG A 256 9.33 16.68 0.03
C ARG A 256 9.03 15.75 -1.16
N THR A 257 8.82 14.47 -0.89
CA THR A 257 8.76 13.43 -1.93
C THR A 257 7.33 13.08 -2.34
N TYR A 258 6.42 13.04 -1.37
CA TYR A 258 5.08 12.47 -1.53
C TYR A 258 3.96 13.48 -1.30
N GLY A 259 4.22 14.58 -0.60
CA GLY A 259 3.22 15.62 -0.29
C GLY A 259 2.99 15.78 1.22
N LYS A 260 2.33 16.87 1.61
CA LYS A 260 2.07 17.21 3.02
C LYS A 260 1.31 16.10 3.74
N VAL A 261 1.67 15.85 5.00
CA VAL A 261 1.01 14.80 5.81
C VAL A 261 -0.36 15.25 6.35
N ASN A 262 -0.60 16.56 6.41
CA ASN A 262 -1.85 17.19 6.82
C ASN A 262 -2.19 18.31 5.84
N TRP A 263 -3.34 18.23 5.15
CA TRP A 263 -3.86 19.29 4.29
C TRP A 263 -5.29 19.00 3.85
N ASP A 264 -5.98 20.00 3.31
CA ASP A 264 -7.33 19.85 2.79
C ASP A 264 -7.59 20.71 1.55
N ILE A 265 -8.63 20.36 0.80
CA ILE A 265 -9.11 21.13 -0.35
C ILE A 265 -10.64 21.05 -0.44
N ILE A 266 -11.27 22.11 -0.94
CA ILE A 266 -12.72 22.14 -1.21
C ILE A 266 -12.97 22.14 -2.72
N PHE A 267 -13.77 21.18 -3.18
CA PHE A 267 -14.27 21.14 -4.55
C PHE A 267 -15.71 21.64 -4.64
N THR A 268 -15.97 22.71 -5.37
CA THR A 268 -17.34 23.16 -5.68
C THR A 268 -17.85 22.51 -6.96
N LEU A 269 -19.17 22.36 -7.09
CA LEU A 269 -19.75 21.88 -8.35
C LEU A 269 -19.69 22.96 -9.46
N PRO A 270 -19.49 22.56 -10.73
CA PRO A 270 -19.50 23.50 -11.84
C PRO A 270 -20.91 24.09 -12.06
N ASN A 271 -20.96 25.29 -12.66
CA ASN A 271 -22.18 25.98 -13.10
C ASN A 271 -23.21 26.25 -11.99
N THR A 272 -22.77 26.40 -10.75
CA THR A 272 -23.65 26.90 -9.68
C THR A 272 -23.84 28.42 -9.87
N THR A 273 -25.08 28.89 -9.90
CA THR A 273 -25.39 30.34 -9.90
C THR A 273 -25.29 30.95 -8.51
N LEU A 274 -24.86 30.15 -7.53
CA LEU A 274 -24.73 30.52 -6.14
C LEU A 274 -23.32 31.08 -5.91
N PRO A 275 -23.14 31.99 -4.93
CA PRO A 275 -21.82 32.34 -4.44
C PRO A 275 -21.06 31.07 -4.00
N ASP A 276 -19.72 31.05 -4.10
CA ASP A 276 -18.89 29.89 -3.72
C ASP A 276 -19.15 29.40 -2.28
N THR A 277 -19.57 30.31 -1.40
CA THR A 277 -19.94 30.01 0.00
C THR A 277 -21.20 29.16 0.12
N ASP A 278 -22.10 29.23 -0.87
CA ASP A 278 -23.40 28.54 -0.88
C ASP A 278 -23.48 27.41 -1.92
N ALA A 279 -22.51 27.34 -2.84
CA ALA A 279 -22.41 26.26 -3.83
C ALA A 279 -22.22 24.90 -3.12
N PRO A 280 -22.85 23.80 -3.60
CA PRO A 280 -22.57 22.47 -3.08
C PRO A 280 -21.09 22.14 -3.21
N ALA A 281 -20.52 21.61 -2.14
CA ALA A 281 -19.08 21.46 -1.99
C ALA A 281 -18.71 20.10 -1.40
N LEU A 282 -17.68 19.47 -1.95
CA LEU A 282 -17.06 18.26 -1.44
C LEU A 282 -15.68 18.62 -0.90
N ARG A 283 -15.47 18.47 0.40
CA ARG A 283 -14.17 18.69 1.04
C ARG A 283 -13.40 17.38 1.09
N LEU A 284 -12.17 17.40 0.62
CA LEU A 284 -11.21 16.31 0.78
C LEU A 284 -10.22 16.68 1.88
N VAL A 285 -10.11 15.84 2.91
CA VAL A 285 -9.23 16.07 4.06
C VAL A 285 -8.22 14.93 4.14
N ILE A 286 -6.93 15.26 4.18
CA ILE A 286 -5.82 14.32 4.36
C ILE A 286 -5.31 14.53 5.78
N LEU A 287 -5.49 13.53 6.64
CA LEU A 287 -5.15 13.59 8.06
C LEU A 287 -4.09 12.56 8.42
N ASN A 288 -3.00 13.02 9.02
CA ASN A 288 -1.98 12.18 9.63
C ASN A 288 -2.47 11.62 10.98
N THR A 289 -3.08 10.45 10.96
CA THR A 289 -3.55 9.78 12.19
C THR A 289 -2.44 9.26 13.08
N MET A 290 -1.20 9.14 12.57
CA MET A 290 -0.10 8.52 13.31
C MET A 290 0.27 9.25 14.61
N ASN A 291 -0.07 10.53 14.70
CA ASN A 291 0.24 11.41 15.84
C ASN A 291 -0.97 11.78 16.71
N LEU A 292 -2.14 11.14 16.51
CA LEU A 292 -3.31 11.41 17.36
C LEU A 292 -3.21 10.74 18.72
N ASP A 293 -2.70 9.52 18.78
CA ASP A 293 -2.55 8.79 20.03
C ASP A 293 -1.28 9.19 20.80
N THR A 294 -1.27 8.88 22.10
CA THR A 294 -0.22 9.30 23.04
C THR A 294 0.36 8.10 23.78
N PRO A 295 1.61 8.18 24.28
CA PRO A 295 2.52 9.33 24.18
C PRO A 295 3.17 9.48 22.80
N ALA A 296 3.41 10.73 22.38
CA ALA A 296 4.19 11.04 21.20
C ALA A 296 5.65 11.32 21.57
N PHE A 297 6.57 10.91 20.71
CA PHE A 297 8.00 11.20 20.82
C PHE A 297 8.30 12.68 20.58
N ASP A 298 7.68 13.26 19.55
CA ASP A 298 7.76 14.69 19.24
C ASP A 298 6.39 15.36 19.47
N THR A 299 6.29 16.11 20.57
CA THR A 299 5.06 16.78 20.96
C THR A 299 4.68 17.95 20.05
N ASP A 300 5.64 18.55 19.34
CA ASP A 300 5.36 19.66 18.43
C ASP A 300 4.70 19.16 17.15
N LEU A 301 5.15 18.01 16.62
CA LEU A 301 4.50 17.32 15.50
C LEU A 301 3.12 16.77 15.86
N GLN A 302 2.95 16.32 17.12
CA GLN A 302 1.63 15.96 17.62
C GLN A 302 0.71 17.17 17.68
N ARG A 303 1.17 18.28 18.28
CA ARG A 303 0.41 19.54 18.33
C ARG A 303 0.02 20.02 16.93
N GLU A 304 0.92 19.92 15.96
CA GLU A 304 0.64 20.26 14.55
C GLU A 304 -0.55 19.47 13.99
N THR A 305 -0.68 18.19 14.33
CA THR A 305 -1.82 17.36 13.89
C THR A 305 -3.13 17.81 14.53
N TYR A 306 -3.11 18.13 15.83
CA TYR A 306 -4.27 18.67 16.53
C TYR A 306 -4.67 20.07 16.05
N ASP A 307 -3.70 20.94 15.80
CA ASP A 307 -3.89 22.24 15.19
C ASP A 307 -4.62 22.07 13.83
N PHE A 308 -4.30 21.01 13.06
CA PHE A 308 -4.93 20.72 11.76
C PHE A 308 -6.36 20.24 11.89
N MET A 309 -6.63 19.38 12.87
CA MET A 309 -8.01 19.06 13.19
C MET A 309 -8.82 20.31 13.55
N ASN A 310 -8.25 21.25 14.33
CA ASN A 310 -8.91 22.50 14.68
C ASN A 310 -9.15 23.40 13.45
N HIS A 311 -8.19 23.48 12.52
CA HIS A 311 -8.38 24.15 11.23
C HIS A 311 -9.55 23.53 10.45
N VAL A 312 -9.60 22.20 10.34
CA VAL A 312 -10.69 21.51 9.65
C VAL A 312 -12.04 21.82 10.30
N VAL A 313 -12.12 21.79 11.62
CA VAL A 313 -13.34 22.12 12.38
C VAL A 313 -13.78 23.56 12.13
N THR A 314 -12.87 24.53 12.25
CA THR A 314 -13.18 25.97 12.22
C THR A 314 -13.50 26.51 10.81
N THR A 315 -13.00 25.85 9.77
CA THR A 315 -13.24 26.21 8.36
C THR A 315 -14.37 25.41 7.71
N SER A 316 -14.93 24.42 8.41
CA SER A 316 -16.08 23.66 7.91
C SER A 316 -17.38 24.46 7.96
N ARG A 317 -18.28 24.21 7.00
CA ARG A 317 -19.66 24.73 7.06
C ARG A 317 -20.41 24.11 8.25
N SER A 318 -21.50 24.77 8.65
CA SER A 318 -22.42 24.29 9.71
C SER A 318 -22.85 22.85 9.45
N VAL A 319 -23.00 22.06 10.51
CA VAL A 319 -23.49 20.67 10.44
C VAL A 319 -24.93 20.56 9.90
N ASN A 320 -25.68 21.66 9.90
CA ASN A 320 -27.00 21.74 9.29
C ASN A 320 -26.94 21.85 7.75
N ASP A 321 -25.82 22.29 7.18
CA ASP A 321 -25.66 22.40 5.74
C ASP A 321 -25.26 21.05 5.11
N LYS A 322 -26.25 20.34 4.56
CA LYS A 322 -26.03 19.06 3.88
C LYS A 322 -25.55 19.20 2.43
N THR A 323 -25.38 20.44 1.94
CA THR A 323 -24.74 20.70 0.64
C THR A 323 -23.21 20.61 0.71
N HIS A 324 -22.67 20.50 1.92
CA HIS A 324 -21.26 20.27 2.19
C HIS A 324 -21.04 18.84 2.71
N ALA A 325 -20.12 18.10 2.08
CA ALA A 325 -19.73 16.77 2.54
C ALA A 325 -18.21 16.63 2.66
N THR A 326 -17.75 15.71 3.50
CA THR A 326 -16.33 15.49 3.77
C THR A 326 -15.91 14.07 3.44
N VAL A 327 -14.89 13.91 2.60
CA VAL A 327 -14.14 12.67 2.42
C VAL A 327 -12.86 12.80 3.24
N LEU A 328 -12.74 12.01 4.30
CA LEU A 328 -11.54 11.94 5.13
C LEU A 328 -10.67 10.79 4.66
N LEU A 329 -9.48 11.11 4.17
CA LEU A 329 -8.44 10.13 3.84
C LEU A 329 -7.41 10.09 4.96
N THR A 330 -7.16 8.89 5.47
CA THR A 330 -6.19 8.68 6.54
C THR A 330 -5.58 7.28 6.48
N HIS A 331 -4.78 6.88 7.48
CA HIS A 331 -4.10 5.59 7.47
C HIS A 331 -4.57 4.66 8.60
N ILE A 332 -4.47 5.07 9.88
CA ILE A 332 -4.87 4.20 10.98
C ILE A 332 -6.41 4.17 11.06
N PRO A 333 -7.04 2.99 11.04
CA PRO A 333 -8.47 2.85 11.19
C PRO A 333 -8.95 3.29 12.58
N LEU A 334 -10.18 3.79 12.66
CA LEU A 334 -10.81 4.12 13.94
C LEU A 334 -10.98 2.86 14.80
N HIS A 335 -11.16 3.02 16.10
CA HIS A 335 -11.41 1.94 17.04
C HIS A 335 -12.68 1.15 16.67
N LYS A 336 -12.60 -0.19 16.67
CA LYS A 336 -13.75 -1.10 16.63
C LYS A 336 -13.60 -2.18 17.68
N LYS A 337 -14.71 -2.67 18.23
CA LYS A 337 -14.66 -3.81 19.17
C LYS A 337 -14.08 -5.07 18.49
N PRO A 338 -13.37 -5.94 19.24
CA PRO A 338 -12.87 -7.21 18.71
C PRO A 338 -13.96 -8.02 18.00
N GLY A 339 -13.61 -8.64 16.87
CA GLY A 339 -14.52 -9.43 16.04
C GLY A 339 -15.32 -8.63 15.01
N VAL A 340 -15.30 -7.29 15.06
CA VAL A 340 -15.88 -6.46 13.98
C VAL A 340 -14.99 -6.52 12.74
N CYS A 341 -13.68 -6.28 12.86
CA CYS A 341 -12.71 -6.43 11.78
C CYS A 341 -11.87 -7.71 11.97
N VAL A 342 -10.97 -8.01 11.03
CA VAL A 342 -10.03 -9.14 11.19
C VAL A 342 -9.07 -8.83 12.33
N ASP A 343 -8.45 -7.65 12.29
CA ASP A 343 -7.62 -7.17 13.38
C ASP A 343 -8.49 -6.66 14.53
N SER A 344 -8.00 -6.92 15.75
CA SER A 344 -8.56 -6.35 16.98
C SER A 344 -7.76 -5.11 17.38
N PRO A 345 -8.36 -4.21 18.19
CA PRO A 345 -7.62 -3.12 18.81
C PRO A 345 -6.36 -3.64 19.51
N PHE A 346 -5.24 -3.00 19.22
CA PHE A 346 -3.94 -3.36 19.75
C PHE A 346 -3.09 -2.09 19.89
N PHE A 347 -2.32 -2.04 20.97
CA PHE A 347 -1.32 -1.01 21.25
C PHE A 347 -0.09 -1.67 21.89
N ASP A 348 1.08 -1.33 21.38
CA ASP A 348 2.37 -1.60 21.99
C ASP A 348 3.12 -0.28 22.18
N PHE A 349 3.96 -0.22 23.21
CA PHE A 349 4.68 1.00 23.60
C PHE A 349 6.17 0.72 23.71
N PHE A 350 7.00 1.74 23.45
CA PHE A 350 8.43 1.63 23.70
C PHE A 350 8.71 1.47 25.21
N ASN A 351 9.72 0.64 25.54
CA ASN A 351 10.18 0.45 26.91
C ASN A 351 10.52 1.80 27.56
N GLY A 352 10.02 2.03 28.78
CA GLY A 352 10.22 3.30 29.49
C GLY A 352 9.20 4.39 29.13
N GLY A 353 8.14 4.07 28.37
CA GLY A 353 7.03 5.00 28.10
C GLY A 353 7.32 6.04 27.02
N SER A 354 8.33 5.81 26.17
CA SER A 354 8.79 6.76 25.15
C SER A 354 7.81 6.97 23.97
N GLY A 355 6.65 6.33 24.00
CA GLY A 355 5.54 6.57 23.07
C GLY A 355 4.99 5.29 22.43
N VAL A 356 3.96 5.47 21.59
CA VAL A 356 3.33 4.36 20.86
C VAL A 356 4.32 3.76 19.86
N LYS A 357 4.58 2.46 19.99
CA LYS A 357 5.48 1.71 19.11
C LYS A 357 4.73 1.07 17.96
N GLU A 358 3.52 0.59 18.20
CA GLU A 358 2.69 -0.10 17.24
C GLU A 358 1.23 -0.04 17.67
N GLN A 359 0.30 0.09 16.72
CA GLN A 359 -1.13 0.00 17.00
C GLN A 359 -1.87 -0.45 15.74
N ASN A 360 -2.95 -1.21 15.90
CA ASN A 360 -3.80 -1.65 14.78
C ASN A 360 -4.92 -0.66 14.46
N MET A 361 -5.34 0.10 15.47
CA MET A 361 -6.46 1.04 15.38
C MET A 361 -6.13 2.25 16.25
N LEU A 362 -6.78 3.38 15.97
CA LEU A 362 -6.76 4.52 16.88
C LEU A 362 -7.35 4.15 18.23
N SER A 363 -6.95 4.86 19.29
CA SER A 363 -7.63 4.72 20.57
C SER A 363 -9.10 5.13 20.44
N GLU A 364 -9.93 4.69 21.40
CA GLU A 364 -11.31 5.12 21.46
C GLU A 364 -11.42 6.65 21.55
N HIS A 365 -10.53 7.29 22.30
CA HIS A 365 -10.52 8.74 22.47
C HIS A 365 -10.19 9.48 21.16
N ALA A 366 -9.14 9.04 20.46
CA ALA A 366 -8.77 9.62 19.16
C ALA A 366 -9.88 9.39 18.11
N SER A 367 -10.47 8.20 18.09
CA SER A 367 -11.57 7.85 17.18
C SER A 367 -12.81 8.71 17.43
N LYS A 368 -13.20 8.89 18.69
CA LYS A 368 -14.28 9.78 19.10
C LYS A 368 -13.98 11.22 18.68
N SER A 369 -12.75 11.69 18.88
CA SER A 369 -12.34 13.04 18.49
C SER A 369 -12.49 13.27 16.99
N VAL A 370 -12.16 12.29 16.14
CA VAL A 370 -12.39 12.35 14.69
C VAL A 370 -13.89 12.42 14.38
N LEU A 371 -14.70 11.50 14.92
CA LEU A 371 -16.14 11.44 14.66
C LEU A 371 -16.89 12.70 15.11
N GLU A 372 -16.59 13.20 16.30
CA GLU A 372 -17.28 14.33 16.89
C GLU A 372 -16.75 15.67 16.36
N SER A 373 -15.43 15.82 16.19
CA SER A 373 -14.87 17.11 15.77
C SER A 373 -14.96 17.30 14.25
N VAL A 374 -14.41 16.35 13.48
CA VAL A 374 -14.33 16.48 12.02
C VAL A 374 -15.71 16.37 11.38
N PHE A 375 -16.56 15.47 11.88
CA PHE A 375 -17.90 15.26 11.32
C PHE A 375 -19.02 15.90 12.14
N GLY A 376 -18.78 16.38 13.36
CA GLY A 376 -19.84 17.02 14.14
C GLY A 376 -20.89 16.03 14.65
N LEU A 377 -20.57 14.74 14.69
CA LEU A 377 -21.49 13.73 15.19
C LEU A 377 -21.60 13.83 16.72
N SER A 378 -22.76 13.52 17.28
CA SER A 378 -22.95 13.57 18.73
C SER A 378 -24.07 12.67 19.21
N SER A 379 -23.85 12.02 20.35
CA SER A 379 -24.90 11.33 21.11
C SER A 379 -25.90 12.30 21.75
N ASN A 380 -25.59 13.60 21.82
CA ASN A 380 -26.50 14.62 22.32
C ASN A 380 -27.44 15.09 21.20
N HIS A 381 -28.73 14.73 21.27
CA HIS A 381 -29.73 15.15 20.28
C HIS A 381 -30.09 16.64 20.35
N TYR A 382 -29.67 17.35 21.41
CA TYR A 382 -29.79 18.80 21.50
C TYR A 382 -28.59 19.54 20.87
N ALA A 383 -27.55 18.82 20.43
CA ALA A 383 -26.45 19.42 19.68
C ALA A 383 -26.93 19.95 18.32
N GLU A 384 -26.14 20.82 17.72
CA GLU A 384 -26.43 21.34 16.38
C GLU A 384 -26.60 20.18 15.37
N GLY A 385 -27.52 20.31 14.41
CA GLY A 385 -27.84 19.23 13.48
C GLY A 385 -28.45 18.00 14.15
N GLN A 386 -28.97 18.14 15.38
CA GLN A 386 -29.52 17.04 16.19
C GLN A 386 -28.51 15.91 16.44
N GLY A 387 -27.21 16.23 16.40
CA GLY A 387 -26.13 15.26 16.56
C GLY A 387 -25.82 14.40 15.32
N PHE A 388 -26.55 14.54 14.20
CA PHE A 388 -26.29 13.79 12.97
C PHE A 388 -25.05 14.23 12.20
N GLY A 389 -24.41 15.33 12.59
CA GLY A 389 -23.18 15.81 11.97
C GLY A 389 -23.31 16.11 10.48
N ARG A 390 -22.16 16.23 9.81
CA ARG A 390 -22.01 16.50 8.38
C ARG A 390 -22.10 15.20 7.59
N ARG A 391 -22.43 15.29 6.30
CA ARG A 391 -22.33 14.14 5.39
C ARG A 391 -20.85 13.83 5.12
N GLY A 392 -20.53 12.56 4.96
CA GLY A 392 -19.17 12.19 4.62
C GLY A 392 -18.88 10.69 4.70
N ILE A 393 -17.61 10.38 4.52
CA ILE A 393 -17.05 9.03 4.61
C ILE A 393 -15.60 9.11 5.08
N ILE A 394 -15.15 8.08 5.78
CA ILE A 394 -13.73 7.88 6.12
C ILE A 394 -13.19 6.75 5.25
N VAL A 395 -12.02 6.95 4.63
CA VAL A 395 -11.31 5.92 3.88
C VAL A 395 -9.87 5.85 4.37
N ASN A 396 -9.42 4.65 4.74
CA ASN A 396 -8.07 4.44 5.27
C ASN A 396 -7.42 3.12 4.82
N GLY A 397 -6.12 2.98 5.06
CA GLY A 397 -5.30 1.80 4.74
C GLY A 397 -5.03 0.96 5.99
N HIS A 398 -3.78 0.51 6.16
CA HIS A 398 -3.23 -0.12 7.37
C HIS A 398 -3.67 -1.57 7.64
N ASP A 399 -4.96 -1.89 7.58
CA ASP A 399 -5.44 -3.29 7.72
C ASP A 399 -5.27 -4.01 6.37
N HIS A 400 -4.37 -4.98 6.36
CA HIS A 400 -4.10 -5.74 5.15
C HIS A 400 -5.31 -6.55 4.65
N ALA A 401 -6.24 -6.94 5.53
CA ALA A 401 -7.46 -7.68 5.17
C ALA A 401 -8.65 -6.77 4.80
N GLY A 402 -8.59 -5.50 5.20
CA GLY A 402 -9.64 -4.51 4.99
C GLY A 402 -10.88 -4.70 5.88
N CYS A 403 -11.62 -3.62 6.09
CA CYS A 403 -12.81 -3.60 6.92
C CYS A 403 -13.77 -2.46 6.53
N ASP A 404 -15.00 -2.80 6.17
CA ASP A 404 -16.06 -1.82 5.85
C ASP A 404 -17.10 -1.82 6.98
N VAL A 405 -17.29 -0.68 7.62
CA VAL A 405 -18.14 -0.55 8.82
C VAL A 405 -18.99 0.71 8.80
N LEU A 406 -20.12 0.65 9.49
CA LEU A 406 -20.88 1.81 9.92
C LEU A 406 -20.61 2.07 11.41
N HIS A 407 -20.02 3.21 11.72
CA HIS A 407 -19.99 3.76 13.07
C HIS A 407 -21.31 4.40 13.40
N TYR A 408 -21.80 4.20 14.62
CA TYR A 408 -23.03 4.82 15.11
C TYR A 408 -22.98 5.05 16.62
N THR A 409 -23.81 5.96 17.10
CA THR A 409 -24.00 6.22 18.53
C THR A 409 -25.48 6.31 18.87
N THR A 410 -25.88 5.83 20.04
CA THR A 410 -27.25 5.99 20.55
C THR A 410 -27.43 7.37 21.16
N GLN A 411 -28.61 7.96 20.99
CA GLN A 411 -28.98 9.24 21.62
C GLN A 411 -29.91 8.98 22.81
N PRO A 412 -29.44 9.12 24.07
CA PRO A 412 -30.28 8.85 25.23
C PRO A 412 -31.55 9.71 25.25
N GLY A 413 -32.70 9.08 25.50
CA GLY A 413 -34.00 9.76 25.52
C GLY A 413 -34.66 9.94 24.14
N VAL A 414 -34.06 9.42 23.08
CA VAL A 414 -34.69 9.30 21.75
C VAL A 414 -35.20 7.86 21.59
N ASP A 415 -36.50 7.68 21.38
CA ASP A 415 -37.11 6.35 21.19
C ASP A 415 -36.58 5.70 19.91
N SER A 416 -35.65 4.75 20.07
CA SER A 416 -35.23 3.88 18.98
C SER A 416 -36.11 2.63 18.95
N GLY A 417 -37.36 2.78 18.50
CA GLY A 417 -38.35 1.70 18.53
C GLY A 417 -37.93 0.48 17.69
N CYS A 418 -38.05 -0.72 18.26
CA CYS A 418 -38.07 -1.97 17.52
C CYS A 418 -39.50 -2.28 17.06
N PRO A 419 -39.72 -2.82 15.85
CA PRO A 419 -40.97 -3.49 15.53
C PRO A 419 -41.24 -4.61 16.55
N GLU A 420 -42.46 -4.69 17.09
CA GLU A 420 -42.83 -5.67 18.14
C GLU A 420 -42.63 -7.15 17.72
N GLU A 421 -42.47 -7.43 16.43
CA GLU A 421 -42.29 -8.78 15.87
C GLU A 421 -40.85 -9.35 15.95
N ILE A 422 -39.85 -8.57 16.38
CA ILE A 422 -38.48 -9.09 16.60
C ILE A 422 -38.27 -9.45 18.08
N LYS A 423 -39.29 -10.02 18.72
CA LYS A 423 -39.11 -10.76 19.98
C LYS A 423 -39.08 -12.25 19.64
N MET A 424 -37.89 -12.84 19.81
CA MET A 424 -37.57 -14.27 19.63
C MET A 424 -37.50 -14.81 18.19
N HIS A 425 -36.35 -14.60 17.56
CA HIS A 425 -35.62 -15.76 17.07
C HIS A 425 -34.22 -15.74 17.70
N LYS A 426 -34.04 -16.55 18.76
CA LYS A 426 -32.73 -17.16 19.01
C LYS A 426 -32.41 -17.98 17.75
N HIS A 427 -31.81 -17.34 16.75
CA HIS A 427 -31.09 -18.10 15.74
C HIS A 427 -29.98 -18.81 16.50
N HIS A 428 -30.22 -20.10 16.77
CA HIS A 428 -29.11 -21.03 16.79
C HIS A 428 -28.38 -20.79 15.48
N LEU A 429 -27.21 -20.14 15.53
CA LEU A 429 -26.21 -20.41 14.52
C LEU A 429 -26.14 -21.94 14.43
N PRO A 430 -26.28 -22.54 13.24
CA PRO A 430 -25.82 -23.91 13.11
C PRO A 430 -24.37 -23.89 13.57
N SER A 431 -24.06 -24.68 14.60
CA SER A 431 -22.69 -24.97 14.96
C SER A 431 -21.96 -25.26 13.64
N ALA A 432 -20.87 -24.52 13.40
CA ALA A 432 -20.00 -24.76 12.28
C ALA A 432 -19.82 -26.27 12.16
N VAL A 433 -20.18 -26.80 10.99
CA VAL A 433 -19.98 -28.19 10.64
C VAL A 433 -18.55 -28.54 11.00
N SER A 434 -18.43 -29.42 11.99
CA SER A 434 -17.19 -30.02 12.42
C SER A 434 -16.75 -30.96 11.29
N ASN A 435 -16.14 -30.39 10.25
CA ASN A 435 -15.36 -31.19 9.32
C ASN A 435 -14.04 -31.52 10.01
N ASN A 436 -14.04 -32.67 10.70
CA ASN A 436 -12.85 -33.46 10.94
C ASN A 436 -12.23 -33.79 9.58
N ASN A 437 -11.37 -32.92 9.08
CA ASN A 437 -10.29 -33.28 8.16
C ASN A 437 -9.03 -32.62 8.70
N THR A 438 -8.28 -33.43 9.44
CA THR A 438 -6.93 -33.14 9.90
C THR A 438 -6.04 -32.88 8.69
N VAL A 439 -5.80 -31.61 8.38
CA VAL A 439 -4.67 -31.19 7.54
C VAL A 439 -3.59 -30.73 8.51
N GLN A 440 -2.61 -31.60 8.73
CA GLN A 440 -1.40 -31.28 9.48
C GLN A 440 -0.65 -30.16 8.74
N PHE A 441 -0.48 -29.01 9.39
CA PHE A 441 0.57 -28.06 9.06
C PHE A 441 1.83 -28.42 9.88
N PRO A 442 3.05 -28.32 9.32
CA PRO A 442 4.27 -28.70 10.03
C PRO A 442 4.57 -27.69 11.13
N GLU A 443 4.89 -28.19 12.32
CA GLU A 443 5.45 -27.41 13.43
C GLU A 443 6.85 -26.87 13.03
N GLU A 444 7.07 -25.56 13.18
CA GLU A 444 8.42 -24.99 13.22
C GLU A 444 8.95 -25.01 14.67
N PRO A 445 10.25 -25.31 14.88
CA PRO A 445 10.79 -25.57 16.21
C PRO A 445 11.12 -24.29 16.99
N VAL A 446 10.61 -24.23 18.21
CA VAL A 446 11.00 -23.28 19.26
C VAL A 446 12.41 -23.63 19.76
N LEU A 447 13.36 -22.72 19.59
CA LEU A 447 14.68 -22.77 20.23
C LEU A 447 14.55 -22.40 21.72
N GLN A 448 14.60 -23.41 22.59
CA GLN A 448 14.82 -23.26 24.03
C GLN A 448 16.33 -23.22 24.28
N ASP A 449 16.87 -22.06 24.66
CA ASP A 449 18.16 -22.00 25.34
C ASP A 449 17.93 -22.07 26.85
N GLY A 450 18.29 -23.21 27.43
CA GLY A 450 18.37 -23.41 28.87
C GLY A 450 19.72 -22.90 29.40
N PHE A 451 19.68 -22.07 30.43
CA PHE A 451 20.85 -21.77 31.24
C PHE A 451 20.61 -22.24 32.67
N THR A 452 21.26 -23.34 33.03
CA THR A 452 21.37 -23.89 34.38
C THR A 452 22.52 -23.21 35.12
N VAL A 453 22.30 -22.69 36.33
CA VAL A 453 23.40 -22.33 37.25
C VAL A 453 23.11 -22.93 38.63
N ALA A 454 24.10 -23.67 39.13
CA ALA A 454 24.16 -24.30 40.46
C ALA A 454 24.86 -23.35 41.48
N PRO A 455 24.80 -23.64 42.80
CA PRO A 455 24.93 -22.64 43.87
C PRO A 455 26.32 -22.55 44.55
N ASN A 456 26.45 -21.51 45.40
CA ASN A 456 27.45 -21.18 46.44
C ASN A 456 28.73 -20.42 46.04
N ASP A 457 28.93 -19.20 46.60
CA ASP A 457 29.90 -18.93 47.69
C ASP A 457 29.89 -17.45 48.20
N THR A 458 29.77 -17.31 49.53
CA THR A 458 30.27 -16.31 50.53
C THR A 458 30.63 -14.82 50.23
N LEU A 459 29.97 -13.94 51.02
CA LEU A 459 30.22 -12.58 51.64
C LEU A 459 31.66 -11.96 51.71
N PRO A 460 31.90 -10.64 52.04
CA PRO A 460 31.12 -9.72 52.93
C PRO A 460 31.04 -8.17 52.65
N ASP A 461 30.05 -7.55 53.32
CA ASP A 461 29.89 -6.22 53.99
C ASP A 461 30.40 -4.84 53.48
N ALA A 462 29.49 -3.84 53.57
CA ALA A 462 29.59 -2.46 54.14
C ALA A 462 28.96 -1.37 53.25
N ASP A 463 27.76 -0.86 53.57
CA ASP A 463 27.44 0.36 54.39
C ASP A 463 27.23 1.61 53.48
N SER A 464 26.02 2.16 53.28
CA SER A 464 25.34 3.09 54.19
C SER A 464 24.00 3.57 53.57
N SER A 465 22.95 3.74 54.40
CA SER A 465 21.61 4.28 54.06
C SER A 465 21.55 5.83 54.22
N PRO A 466 20.43 6.56 53.92
CA PRO A 466 19.15 6.43 54.64
C PRO A 466 17.82 6.57 53.82
N ASP A 467 16.89 5.67 54.13
CA ASP A 467 15.44 5.79 54.41
C ASP A 467 14.55 6.92 53.83
N ILE A 468 13.50 6.52 53.08
CA ILE A 468 12.10 7.04 53.10
C ILE A 468 11.13 5.87 52.74
N PRO A 469 9.94 5.68 53.39
CA PRO A 469 9.31 4.36 53.62
C PRO A 469 8.37 3.83 52.51
N PRO A 470 8.03 2.51 52.54
CA PRO A 470 7.24 1.85 51.50
C PRO A 470 5.72 2.06 51.69
N GLN A 471 4.98 2.32 50.61
CA GLN A 471 3.53 2.18 50.58
C GLN A 471 3.12 0.90 49.86
N ASP A 472 2.33 0.11 50.59
CA ASP A 472 1.68 -1.14 50.21
C ASP A 472 0.86 -1.01 48.92
N TYR A 473 1.20 -1.80 47.91
CA TYR A 473 0.23 -2.23 46.90
C TYR A 473 -0.46 -3.49 47.41
N SER A 474 -1.55 -3.32 48.16
CA SER A 474 -2.40 -4.44 48.53
C SER A 474 -3.16 -4.95 47.31
N SER A 475 -2.95 -6.22 46.98
CA SER A 475 -3.72 -7.00 46.02
C SER A 475 -5.22 -6.97 46.33
N SER A 476 -6.02 -6.46 45.39
CA SER A 476 -7.49 -6.55 45.44
C SER A 476 -7.98 -7.94 45.03
N SER A 477 -8.99 -8.43 45.77
CA SER A 477 -9.74 -9.67 45.51
C SER A 477 -10.75 -9.49 44.35
N PRO A 478 -11.22 -10.59 43.72
CA PRO A 478 -11.84 -10.55 42.38
C PRO A 478 -13.38 -10.45 42.39
N ASP A 479 -13.99 -9.59 43.20
CA ASP A 479 -15.47 -9.47 43.28
C ASP A 479 -15.98 -8.03 43.48
N ASP A 480 -15.54 -7.11 42.62
CA ASP A 480 -16.23 -5.82 42.43
C ASP A 480 -16.06 -5.33 40.99
N LYS A 481 -16.77 -5.97 40.06
CA LYS A 481 -16.96 -5.50 38.68
C LYS A 481 -18.34 -4.87 38.54
N SER A 482 -18.51 -3.64 39.01
CA SER A 482 -19.64 -2.80 38.61
C SER A 482 -19.40 -1.32 38.94
N SER A 483 -18.63 -0.63 38.09
CA SER A 483 -18.76 0.83 37.84
C SER A 483 -17.70 1.42 36.89
N GLU A 484 -16.75 0.65 36.37
CA GLU A 484 -15.74 1.14 35.40
C GLU A 484 -16.08 0.82 33.93
N ASP A 485 -17.31 0.38 33.65
CA ASP A 485 -17.88 0.51 32.31
C ASP A 485 -18.27 1.99 32.10
N GLU A 486 -17.28 2.86 31.91
CA GLU A 486 -17.51 4.15 31.24
C GLU A 486 -17.98 3.87 29.82
N GLN A 487 -19.31 3.73 29.74
CA GLN A 487 -20.22 3.66 28.61
C GLN A 487 -19.62 4.08 27.26
N PHE A 488 -19.04 3.11 26.53
CA PHE A 488 -18.65 3.25 25.12
C PHE A 488 -19.75 3.98 24.34
N THR A 489 -19.48 5.21 23.92
CA THR A 489 -20.49 6.03 23.22
C THR A 489 -20.63 5.64 21.75
N TRP A 490 -19.56 5.13 21.14
CA TRP A 490 -19.52 4.76 19.73
C TRP A 490 -19.45 3.24 19.53
N HIS A 491 -20.18 2.77 18.52
CA HIS A 491 -20.29 1.37 18.14
C HIS A 491 -20.06 1.21 16.65
N ALA A 492 -19.64 0.02 16.22
CA ALA A 492 -19.38 -0.28 14.82
C ALA A 492 -20.06 -1.60 14.42
N HIS A 493 -20.71 -1.60 13.25
CA HIS A 493 -21.24 -2.79 12.60
C HIS A 493 -20.63 -2.95 11.20
N ARG A 494 -20.36 -4.20 10.78
CA ARG A 494 -19.93 -4.47 9.39
C ARG A 494 -20.98 -3.97 8.41
N PHE A 495 -20.51 -3.39 7.32
CA PHE A 495 -21.35 -2.94 6.21
C PHE A 495 -21.63 -4.11 5.24
N PRO A 496 -22.85 -4.23 4.66
CA PRO A 496 -24.03 -3.42 4.95
C PRO A 496 -24.60 -3.75 6.34
N PRO A 497 -24.96 -2.72 7.13
CA PRO A 497 -25.46 -2.93 8.48
C PRO A 497 -26.88 -3.51 8.46
N PRO A 498 -27.28 -4.27 9.50
CA PRO A 498 -28.68 -4.64 9.68
C PRO A 498 -29.56 -3.40 9.89
N PRO A 499 -30.88 -3.45 9.64
CA PRO A 499 -31.75 -2.30 9.90
C PRO A 499 -31.76 -1.86 11.37
N HIS A 500 -31.56 -2.80 12.29
CA HIS A 500 -31.53 -2.57 13.74
C HIS A 500 -30.28 -3.21 14.35
N ALA A 501 -29.63 -2.50 15.28
CA ALA A 501 -28.61 -3.03 16.16
C ALA A 501 -29.23 -3.51 17.47
N HIS A 502 -28.80 -4.69 17.95
CA HIS A 502 -29.26 -5.24 19.23
C HIS A 502 -28.22 -4.99 20.32
N HIS A 503 -28.69 -4.55 21.49
CA HIS A 503 -27.86 -4.27 22.65
C HIS A 503 -27.97 -5.40 23.69
N GLN A 504 -26.97 -5.51 24.56
CA GLN A 504 -26.91 -6.59 25.57
C GLN A 504 -28.02 -6.50 26.62
N ASP A 505 -28.56 -5.29 26.83
CA ASP A 505 -29.70 -5.01 27.72
C ASP A 505 -31.06 -5.42 27.11
N GLY A 506 -31.06 -5.97 25.90
CA GLY A 506 -32.27 -6.40 25.18
C GLY A 506 -32.98 -5.27 24.44
N THR A 507 -32.45 -4.05 24.48
CA THR A 507 -32.94 -2.94 23.65
C THR A 507 -32.42 -3.06 22.22
N CYS A 508 -33.01 -2.28 21.31
CA CYS A 508 -32.52 -2.20 19.94
C CYS A 508 -32.50 -0.77 19.46
N THR A 509 -31.69 -0.51 18.44
CA THR A 509 -31.59 0.80 17.82
C THR A 509 -31.72 0.69 16.32
N SER A 510 -32.70 1.41 15.75
CA SER A 510 -32.79 1.59 14.30
C SER A 510 -31.58 2.40 13.81
N LEU A 511 -30.74 1.79 12.96
CA LEU A 511 -29.51 2.42 12.48
C LEU A 511 -29.78 3.54 11.47
N ALA A 512 -30.99 3.60 10.91
CA ALA A 512 -31.43 4.69 10.04
C ALA A 512 -31.80 5.98 10.81
N SER A 513 -32.04 5.87 12.12
CA SER A 513 -32.55 6.99 12.95
C SER A 513 -31.54 7.49 13.98
N VAL A 514 -30.27 7.11 13.83
CA VAL A 514 -29.19 7.54 14.73
C VAL A 514 -28.02 8.15 13.97
N PRO A 515 -27.23 9.04 14.61
CA PRO A 515 -25.99 9.54 14.03
C PRO A 515 -25.07 8.40 13.66
N SER A 516 -24.63 8.39 12.40
CA SER A 516 -23.79 7.34 11.87
C SER A 516 -22.91 7.82 10.72
N LEU A 517 -21.79 7.14 10.53
CA LEU A 517 -20.80 7.44 9.50
C LEU A 517 -20.13 6.15 9.02
N ARG A 518 -20.00 6.00 7.70
CA ARG A 518 -19.31 4.85 7.11
C ARG A 518 -17.81 5.09 7.13
N GLU A 519 -17.06 4.07 7.50
CA GLU A 519 -15.61 4.00 7.36
C GLU A 519 -15.24 2.77 6.52
N VAL A 520 -14.38 2.98 5.53
CA VAL A 520 -13.84 1.92 4.68
C VAL A 520 -12.34 1.85 4.88
N THR A 521 -11.90 0.82 5.61
CA THR A 521 -10.52 0.38 5.64
C THR A 521 -10.26 -0.49 4.43
N LEU A 522 -9.51 0.05 3.47
CA LEU A 522 -9.26 -0.58 2.19
C LEU A 522 -8.29 -1.75 2.38
N ARG A 523 -8.67 -2.90 1.85
CA ARG A 523 -7.80 -4.07 1.79
C ARG A 523 -6.55 -3.77 0.95
N SER A 524 -5.40 -4.22 1.44
CA SER A 524 -4.10 -3.95 0.82
C SER A 524 -4.01 -4.44 -0.65
N MET A 525 -3.30 -3.66 -1.46
CA MET A 525 -2.94 -4.01 -2.83
C MET A 525 -1.74 -4.96 -2.95
N MET A 526 -1.14 -5.35 -1.82
CA MET A 526 -0.09 -6.36 -1.79
C MET A 526 -0.56 -7.69 -2.36
N GLY A 527 0.40 -8.44 -2.92
CA GLY A 527 0.16 -9.71 -3.58
C GLY A 527 -0.46 -10.78 -2.67
N GLU A 528 -0.13 -10.79 -1.38
CA GLU A 528 -0.69 -11.74 -0.40
C GLU A 528 -2.15 -11.42 -0.05
N PHE A 529 -2.53 -10.15 -0.20
CA PHE A 529 -3.87 -9.65 0.08
C PHE A 529 -4.72 -9.52 -1.20
N SER A 530 -4.29 -10.18 -2.28
CA SER A 530 -5.02 -10.31 -3.54
C SER A 530 -5.18 -9.01 -4.34
N GLY A 531 -4.30 -8.03 -4.13
CA GLY A 531 -4.18 -6.89 -5.03
C GLY A 531 -5.43 -6.02 -5.13
N TYR A 532 -6.00 -5.64 -3.98
CA TYR A 532 -7.23 -4.88 -3.92
C TYR A 532 -7.04 -3.39 -4.23
N ALA A 533 -8.11 -2.78 -4.76
CA ALA A 533 -8.27 -1.36 -4.95
C ALA A 533 -9.71 -0.94 -4.61
N GLY A 534 -9.87 0.33 -4.25
CA GLY A 534 -11.15 0.95 -3.92
C GLY A 534 -11.61 1.94 -4.98
N PHE A 535 -12.91 1.96 -5.26
CA PHE A 535 -13.56 2.82 -6.23
C PHE A 535 -14.61 3.67 -5.53
N LEU A 536 -14.21 4.83 -5.02
CA LEU A 536 -15.13 5.77 -4.37
C LEU A 536 -15.72 6.72 -5.40
N SER A 537 -17.03 6.86 -5.39
CA SER A 537 -17.76 7.83 -6.20
C SER A 537 -18.56 8.77 -5.31
N ALA A 538 -18.51 10.07 -5.61
CA ALA A 538 -19.33 11.07 -4.97
C ALA A 538 -20.05 11.92 -6.02
N TRP A 539 -21.37 12.08 -5.85
CA TRP A 539 -22.21 12.92 -6.69
C TRP A 539 -23.23 13.66 -5.84
N PHE A 540 -23.71 14.79 -6.34
CA PHE A 540 -24.72 15.60 -5.68
C PHE A 540 -26.10 15.28 -6.22
N ASP A 541 -27.01 14.88 -5.34
CA ASP A 541 -28.40 14.55 -5.65
C ASP A 541 -29.30 15.70 -5.20
N THR A 542 -29.80 16.49 -6.16
CA THR A 542 -30.67 17.64 -5.91
C THR A 542 -32.07 17.24 -5.44
N ALA A 543 -32.47 15.98 -5.62
CA ALA A 543 -33.77 15.48 -5.18
C ALA A 543 -33.77 15.03 -3.70
N ARG A 544 -32.58 14.89 -3.08
CA ARG A 544 -32.44 14.53 -1.66
C ARG A 544 -32.40 15.77 -0.79
N GLY A 545 -33.19 15.77 0.30
CA GLY A 545 -33.23 16.90 1.23
C GLY A 545 -33.82 18.18 0.60
N ALA A 546 -33.85 19.27 1.38
CA ALA A 546 -34.45 20.52 0.92
C ALA A 546 -33.56 21.31 -0.07
N LYS A 547 -32.24 21.12 -0.01
CA LYS A 547 -31.24 21.84 -0.81
C LYS A 547 -30.37 20.91 -1.69
N GLY A 548 -30.66 19.62 -1.74
CA GLY A 548 -29.77 18.60 -2.29
C GLY A 548 -28.80 18.03 -1.25
N GLU A 549 -28.33 16.81 -1.47
CA GLU A 549 -27.33 16.14 -0.62
C GLU A 549 -26.29 15.39 -1.44
N TRP A 550 -25.07 15.30 -0.92
CA TRP A 550 -24.04 14.42 -1.49
C TRP A 550 -24.34 12.95 -1.18
N VAL A 551 -24.18 12.11 -2.20
CA VAL A 551 -24.21 10.66 -2.09
C VAL A 551 -22.81 10.14 -2.38
N ILE A 552 -22.31 9.28 -1.49
CA ILE A 552 -20.96 8.71 -1.58
C ILE A 552 -21.08 7.20 -1.48
N GLU A 553 -20.54 6.50 -2.46
CA GLU A 553 -20.55 5.04 -2.54
C GLU A 553 -19.16 4.51 -2.86
N VAL A 554 -18.88 3.29 -2.39
CA VAL A 554 -17.57 2.64 -2.56
C VAL A 554 -17.76 1.20 -2.99
N ASN A 555 -17.05 0.82 -4.05
CA ASN A 555 -16.80 -0.57 -4.41
C ASN A 555 -15.34 -0.92 -4.14
N THR A 556 -15.04 -2.21 -4.00
CA THR A 556 -13.66 -2.71 -3.96
C THR A 556 -13.54 -3.90 -4.89
N CYS A 557 -12.38 -4.06 -5.52
CA CYS A 557 -12.09 -5.23 -6.34
C CYS A 557 -10.61 -5.59 -6.26
N GLY A 558 -10.29 -6.87 -6.45
CA GLY A 558 -8.92 -7.37 -6.42
C GLY A 558 -8.57 -8.16 -7.67
N VAL A 559 -7.33 -7.97 -8.15
CA VAL A 559 -6.80 -8.74 -9.29
C VAL A 559 -6.46 -10.19 -8.91
N GLY A 560 -6.38 -10.52 -7.63
CA GLY A 560 -5.95 -11.83 -7.13
C GLY A 560 -4.47 -11.86 -6.76
N VAL A 561 -4.01 -12.98 -6.20
CA VAL A 561 -2.66 -13.08 -5.62
C VAL A 561 -1.54 -12.97 -6.66
N GLN A 562 -0.37 -12.45 -6.25
CA GLN A 562 0.80 -12.23 -7.12
C GLN A 562 1.28 -13.48 -7.88
N HIS A 563 1.04 -14.68 -7.36
CA HIS A 563 1.43 -15.93 -8.01
C HIS A 563 0.76 -16.12 -9.38
N TRP A 564 -0.48 -15.62 -9.56
CA TRP A 564 -1.17 -15.67 -10.85
C TRP A 564 -0.50 -14.76 -11.87
N TRP A 565 -0.09 -13.57 -11.42
CA TRP A 565 0.65 -12.63 -12.25
C TRP A 565 1.98 -13.23 -12.73
N TRP A 566 2.76 -13.80 -11.80
CA TRP A 566 4.00 -14.50 -12.12
C TRP A 566 3.78 -15.69 -13.06
N ALA A 567 2.81 -16.55 -12.76
CA ALA A 567 2.54 -17.74 -13.56
C ALA A 567 2.22 -17.39 -15.02
N ALA A 568 1.35 -16.40 -15.26
CA ALA A 568 1.02 -15.97 -16.61
C ALA A 568 2.24 -15.41 -17.36
N HIS A 569 3.00 -14.52 -16.73
CA HIS A 569 4.15 -13.88 -17.37
C HIS A 569 5.31 -14.86 -17.60
N ILE A 570 5.53 -15.83 -16.70
CA ILE A 570 6.52 -16.90 -16.89
C ILE A 570 6.11 -17.78 -18.07
N ILE A 571 4.83 -18.15 -18.18
CA ILE A 571 4.32 -18.93 -19.31
C ILE A 571 4.50 -18.15 -20.63
N ASP A 572 4.20 -16.85 -20.64
CA ASP A 572 4.41 -15.97 -21.80
C ASP A 572 5.88 -15.93 -22.24
N VAL A 573 6.81 -15.80 -21.28
CA VAL A 573 8.25 -15.82 -21.56
C VAL A 573 8.69 -17.17 -22.12
N ILE A 574 8.25 -18.28 -21.53
CA ILE A 574 8.57 -19.63 -22.03
C ILE A 574 8.02 -19.82 -23.44
N LEU A 575 6.79 -19.35 -23.72
CA LEU A 575 6.19 -19.39 -25.05
C LEU A 575 7.03 -18.58 -26.05
N ALA A 576 7.39 -17.35 -25.72
CA ALA A 576 8.19 -16.49 -26.59
C ALA A 576 9.56 -17.12 -26.90
N VAL A 577 10.23 -17.67 -25.89
CA VAL A 577 11.50 -18.38 -26.04
C VAL A 577 11.34 -19.64 -26.90
N ALA A 578 10.28 -20.43 -26.69
CA ALA A 578 10.01 -21.62 -27.48
C ALA A 578 9.78 -21.29 -28.96
N VAL A 579 9.02 -20.23 -29.25
CA VAL A 579 8.82 -19.75 -30.63
C VAL A 579 10.13 -19.28 -31.24
N ALA A 580 10.90 -18.46 -30.52
CA ALA A 580 12.17 -17.92 -31.01
C ALA A 580 13.19 -19.04 -31.31
N LEU A 581 13.39 -19.97 -30.38
CA LEU A 581 14.28 -21.12 -30.56
C LEU A 581 13.78 -22.05 -31.67
N GLY A 582 12.48 -22.30 -31.74
CA GLY A 582 11.86 -23.06 -32.84
C GLY A 582 12.19 -22.47 -34.21
N CYS A 583 12.05 -21.15 -34.37
CA CYS A 583 12.37 -20.42 -35.59
C CYS A 583 13.86 -20.50 -35.94
N VAL A 584 14.76 -20.25 -34.98
CA VAL A 584 16.22 -20.31 -35.18
C VAL A 584 16.66 -21.71 -35.58
N LEU A 585 16.17 -22.74 -34.89
CA LEU A 585 16.49 -24.14 -35.18
C LEU A 585 15.94 -24.56 -36.53
N ALA A 586 14.70 -24.18 -36.88
CA ALA A 586 14.12 -24.48 -38.18
C ALA A 586 14.92 -23.84 -39.33
N ALA A 587 15.38 -22.60 -39.18
CA ALA A 587 16.25 -21.95 -40.16
C ALA A 587 17.61 -22.67 -40.29
N GLY A 588 18.20 -23.10 -39.17
CA GLY A 588 19.44 -23.87 -39.14
C GLY A 588 19.30 -25.27 -39.78
N GLU A 589 18.20 -25.96 -39.50
CA GLU A 589 17.86 -27.26 -40.09
C GLU A 589 17.65 -27.14 -41.61
N LYS A 590 16.90 -26.13 -42.08
CA LYS A 590 16.74 -25.83 -43.51
C LYS A 590 18.08 -25.57 -44.21
N LYS A 591 18.99 -24.81 -43.60
CA LYS A 591 20.34 -24.58 -44.14
C LYS A 591 21.17 -25.86 -44.23
N LYS A 592 21.09 -26.74 -43.22
CA LYS A 592 21.76 -28.05 -43.24
C LYS A 592 21.21 -28.97 -44.32
N GLU A 593 19.89 -29.01 -44.49
CA GLU A 593 19.24 -29.76 -45.57
C GLU A 593 19.64 -29.23 -46.95
N ALA A 594 19.64 -27.91 -47.15
CA ALA A 594 20.11 -27.28 -48.39
C ALA A 594 21.59 -27.59 -48.71
N LYS A 595 22.47 -27.58 -47.69
CA LYS A 595 23.89 -27.95 -47.85
C LYS A 595 24.08 -29.44 -48.15
N LYS A 596 23.21 -30.31 -47.64
CA LYS A 596 23.21 -31.75 -47.90
C LYS A 596 22.74 -32.08 -49.32
N VAL A 597 21.80 -31.30 -49.86
CA VAL A 597 21.33 -31.42 -51.26
C VAL A 597 22.35 -30.84 -52.25
N GLY A 598 23.02 -29.72 -51.91
CA GLY A 598 24.08 -29.14 -52.75
C GLY A 598 25.40 -29.93 -52.78
N GLY A 599 25.66 -30.78 -51.77
CA GLY A 599 26.88 -31.59 -51.67
C GLY A 599 26.88 -32.91 -52.44
N VAL A 600 25.75 -33.31 -53.05
CA VAL A 600 25.62 -34.59 -53.79
C VAL A 600 25.87 -34.40 -55.31
N GLY A 601 26.19 -33.18 -55.76
CA GLY A 601 26.40 -32.85 -57.18
C GLY A 601 27.85 -32.72 -57.68
N ALA A 602 28.87 -33.09 -56.89
CA ALA A 602 30.28 -32.97 -57.30
C ALA A 602 30.98 -34.35 -57.35
N GLY A 603 30.46 -35.24 -58.20
CA GLY A 603 31.12 -36.47 -58.63
C GLY A 603 31.85 -36.26 -59.96
N SER A 604 33.18 -36.20 -59.87
CA SER A 604 34.22 -36.40 -60.90
C SER A 604 33.79 -36.78 -62.33
N ILE A 605 34.21 -35.98 -63.32
CA ILE A 605 34.75 -36.49 -64.59
C ILE A 605 36.11 -35.80 -64.83
N ASP A 606 37.15 -36.62 -64.72
CA ASP A 606 38.54 -36.30 -65.00
C ASP A 606 38.76 -36.26 -66.52
N GLY A 607 39.47 -35.25 -67.01
CA GLY A 607 39.60 -34.96 -68.44
C GLY A 607 40.78 -34.05 -68.77
N LYS A 608 41.99 -34.59 -68.67
CA LYS A 608 43.25 -34.01 -69.17
C LYS A 608 43.14 -33.50 -70.62
N LYS A 609 43.52 -32.25 -70.89
CA LYS A 609 44.34 -31.90 -72.07
C LYS A 609 45.08 -30.56 -71.92
N LYS A 610 46.34 -30.58 -72.35
CA LYS A 610 47.34 -29.50 -72.39
C LYS A 610 47.01 -28.41 -73.42
N SER A 611 47.61 -27.22 -73.18
CA SER A 611 48.44 -26.44 -74.13
C SER A 611 47.92 -25.06 -74.52
N GLY A 612 48.79 -24.04 -74.36
CA GLY A 612 49.00 -23.00 -75.37
C GLY A 612 48.54 -21.57 -75.05
N ASP A 613 49.48 -20.77 -74.56
CA ASP A 613 49.89 -19.44 -75.03
C ASP A 613 48.89 -18.30 -75.35
N ASN A 614 49.26 -17.14 -74.78
CA ASN A 614 49.37 -15.79 -75.36
C ASN A 614 48.31 -14.67 -75.09
N VAL A 615 48.82 -13.67 -74.35
CA VAL A 615 48.95 -12.22 -74.69
C VAL A 615 47.72 -11.29 -74.70
N GLY A 616 47.89 -10.13 -74.04
CA GLY A 616 47.19 -8.85 -74.30
C GLY A 616 46.33 -8.37 -73.13
N GLN A 617 46.85 -7.64 -72.13
CA GLN A 617 47.11 -6.19 -72.08
C GLN A 617 45.86 -5.28 -72.23
N ASP A 618 45.60 -4.52 -71.15
CA ASP A 618 45.15 -3.12 -71.08
C ASP A 618 43.87 -2.80 -70.25
N ILE A 619 44.05 -1.78 -69.41
CA ILE A 619 43.19 -1.04 -68.44
C ILE A 619 43.04 0.41 -69.03
N PRO A 620 42.23 1.40 -68.56
CA PRO A 620 41.04 1.51 -67.66
C PRO A 620 39.85 2.34 -68.25
N GLY A 621 38.80 2.51 -67.43
CA GLY A 621 37.85 3.66 -67.47
C GLY A 621 36.46 3.25 -67.95
N THR A 622 35.33 3.67 -67.36
CA THR A 622 35.00 5.01 -66.88
C THR A 622 33.72 4.91 -66.03
N ALA A 623 33.63 5.73 -64.98
CA ALA A 623 32.42 5.98 -64.23
C ALA A 623 31.39 6.74 -65.07
N VAL A 624 30.10 6.39 -64.95
CA VAL A 624 28.99 7.26 -65.37
C VAL A 624 27.93 7.27 -64.29
N VAL A 625 27.66 8.49 -63.83
CA VAL A 625 26.57 8.94 -62.98
C VAL A 625 25.36 9.24 -63.86
N CYS A 626 24.17 8.81 -63.44
CA CYS A 626 22.83 9.36 -63.77
C CYS A 626 21.96 8.94 -62.56
N GLY A 627 21.29 9.77 -61.77
CA GLY A 627 20.57 11.01 -62.09
C GLY A 627 19.10 10.65 -62.37
N GLY A 628 18.20 10.83 -61.40
CA GLY A 628 16.76 10.59 -61.57
C GLY A 628 15.94 10.82 -60.29
N ASP A 629 15.14 11.87 -60.33
CA ASP A 629 14.34 12.52 -59.28
C ASP A 629 13.23 11.71 -58.60
N GLY A 630 12.94 12.10 -57.34
CA GLY A 630 11.68 12.77 -57.01
C GLY A 630 10.50 11.94 -56.48
N GLY A 631 10.03 12.27 -55.27
CA GLY A 631 8.66 11.97 -54.84
C GLY A 631 8.43 11.90 -53.33
N HIS A 632 8.32 13.07 -52.69
CA HIS A 632 7.65 13.25 -51.39
C HIS A 632 6.15 12.93 -51.51
N VAL A 633 5.57 12.18 -50.57
CA VAL A 633 4.18 12.35 -50.13
C VAL A 633 4.09 12.03 -48.63
N GLU A 634 3.51 12.98 -47.90
CA GLU A 634 3.19 12.97 -46.47
C GLU A 634 1.65 13.04 -46.35
N ILE A 635 1.09 12.34 -45.35
CA ILE A 635 -0.17 12.64 -44.60
C ILE A 635 -1.50 12.32 -45.34
N PRO A 636 -2.60 11.91 -44.66
CA PRO A 636 -2.92 12.02 -43.23
C PRO A 636 -3.00 10.75 -42.40
#